data_AF-A0AA97DB64-F1
#
_entry.id   AF-A0AA97DB64-F1
#
_cell.length_a   1.000
_cell.length_b   1.000
_cell.length_c   1.000
_cell.angle_alpha   90.00
_cell.angle_beta   90.00
_cell.angle_gamma   90.00
#
_symmetry.space_group_name_H-M   'P 1'
#
loop_
_entity.id
_entity.type
_entity.pdbx_description
1 polymer ?
#
loop_
_entity_poly.entity_id
_entity_poly.type
_entity_poly.pdbx_seq_one_letter_code
_entity_poly.pdbx_strand_id
1 'polypeptide(L)' 'MKKHAPIIKFIPTCNCGEKPGKKVILNNQAHVGITTEFQDIGVFKNNEGLYLENRFCPQCGAPRKVVEIPVEPIP' A
#
# COMPACT_ATOMS: atom_id res chain seq x y z
N MET A 1 23.73 -13.58 11.72
CA MET A 1 22.51 -14.00 11.00
C MET A 1 21.63 -12.77 10.81
N LYS A 2 21.40 -12.31 9.57
CA LYS A 2 20.49 -11.18 9.32
C LYS A 2 19.06 -11.69 9.56
N LYS A 3 18.41 -11.25 10.63
CA LYS A 3 16.98 -11.50 10.83
C LYS A 3 16.24 -10.70 9.77
N HIS A 4 15.70 -11.36 8.76
CA HIS A 4 14.85 -10.70 7.77
C HIS A 4 13.51 -10.38 8.42
N ALA A 5 13.02 -9.15 8.22
CA ALA A 5 11.69 -8.76 8.66
C ALA A 5 10.64 -9.58 7.88
N PRO A 6 9.51 -9.97 8.51
CA PRO A 6 8.44 -10.69 7.83
C PRO A 6 7.88 -9.89 6.67
N ILE A 7 7.51 -10.57 5.58
CA ILE A 7 6.85 -9.94 4.44
C ILE A 7 5.36 -9.80 4.76
N ILE A 8 4.86 -8.57 4.79
CA ILE A 8 3.43 -8.31 4.98
C ILE A 8 2.73 -8.35 3.62
N LYS A 9 1.77 -9.26 3.46
CA LYS A 9 0.97 -9.41 2.23
C LYS A 9 -0.48 -9.02 2.47
N PHE A 10 -1.00 -8.18 1.57
CA PHE A 10 -2.41 -7.77 1.53
C PHE A 10 -3.14 -8.55 0.45
N ILE A 11 -4.12 -9.37 0.85
CA ILE A 11 -4.88 -10.23 -0.05
C ILE A 11 -6.29 -9.63 -0.24
N PRO A 12 -6.76 -9.40 -1.48
CA PRO A 12 -8.13 -8.96 -1.74
C PRO A 12 -9.16 -9.94 -1.17
N THR A 13 -10.26 -9.44 -0.60
CA THR A 13 -11.43 -10.25 -0.23
C THR A 13 -12.62 -10.02 -1.15
N CYS A 14 -12.39 -9.41 -2.32
CA CYS A 14 -13.40 -9.12 -3.34
C CYS A 14 -12.79 -9.25 -4.74
N ASN A 15 -13.67 -9.35 -5.74
CA ASN A 15 -13.26 -9.61 -7.12
C ASN A 15 -13.30 -8.36 -8.02
N CYS A 16 -13.47 -7.16 -7.45
CA CYS A 16 -13.61 -5.92 -8.24
C CYS A 16 -12.43 -5.63 -9.19
N GLY A 17 -11.22 -6.06 -8.81
CA GLY A 17 -10.01 -5.89 -9.62
C GLY A 17 -9.74 -7.04 -10.61
N GLU A 18 -10.53 -8.12 -10.57
CA GLU A 18 -10.29 -9.30 -11.40
C GLU A 18 -10.59 -9.03 -12.87
N LYS A 19 -9.72 -9.51 -13.75
CA LYS A 19 -9.91 -9.47 -15.19
C LYS A 19 -9.57 -10.85 -15.78
N PRO A 20 -10.38 -11.38 -16.71
CA PRO A 20 -10.10 -12.67 -17.34
C PRO A 20 -8.67 -12.75 -17.88
N GLY A 21 -7.96 -13.83 -17.54
CA GLY A 21 -6.58 -14.07 -17.97
C GLY A 21 -5.50 -13.21 -17.31
N LYS A 22 -5.83 -12.38 -16.32
CA LYS A 22 -4.85 -11.49 -15.66
C LYS A 22 -4.71 -11.80 -14.17
N LYS A 23 -3.48 -11.68 -13.66
CA LYS A 23 -3.20 -11.69 -12.22
C LYS A 23 -3.31 -10.26 -11.67
N VAL A 24 -3.98 -10.10 -10.54
CA VAL A 24 -4.09 -8.82 -9.84
C VAL A 24 -2.88 -8.66 -8.92
N ILE A 25 -2.11 -7.58 -9.12
CA ILE A 25 -1.01 -7.18 -8.23
C ILE A 25 -1.41 -5.84 -7.62
N LEU A 26 -1.57 -5.78 -6.30
CA LEU A 26 -1.94 -4.56 -5.59
C LEU A 26 -0.76 -4.04 -4.78
N ASN A 27 -0.57 -2.72 -4.83
CA ASN A 27 0.33 -2.03 -3.92
C ASN A 27 -0.29 -1.98 -2.51
N ASN A 28 0.53 -2.17 -1.48
CA ASN A 28 0.15 -2.04 -0.08
C ASN A 28 0.04 -0.57 0.36
N GLN A 29 0.51 0.39 -0.45
CA GLN A 29 0.38 1.82 -0.22
C GLN A 29 -0.50 2.48 -1.27
N ALA A 30 -1.29 3.47 -0.84
CA ALA A 30 -2.07 4.35 -1.69
C ALA A 30 -1.60 5.78 -1.51
N HIS A 31 -1.26 6.46 -2.61
CA HIS A 31 -1.00 7.89 -2.61
C HIS A 31 -2.35 8.62 -2.48
N VAL A 32 -2.54 9.38 -1.40
CA VAL A 32 -3.83 10.02 -1.09
C VAL A 32 -3.76 11.54 -1.10
N GLY A 33 -2.57 12.13 -1.19
CA GLY A 33 -2.40 13.57 -1.22
C GLY A 33 -0.95 13.99 -1.05
N ILE A 34 -0.73 15.26 -0.70
CA ILE A 34 0.59 15.80 -0.39
C ILE A 34 0.57 16.42 1.00
N THR A 35 1.68 16.30 1.72
CA THR A 35 2.00 17.14 2.87
C THR A 35 2.97 18.21 2.42
N THR A 36 2.78 19.45 2.88
CA THR A 36 3.60 20.60 2.45
C THR A 36 3.78 21.57 3.61
N GLU A 37 4.85 22.34 3.56
CA GLU A 37 5.03 23.51 4.41
C GLU A 37 4.65 24.78 3.63
N PHE A 38 3.99 25.72 4.32
CA PHE A 38 3.61 27.00 3.75
C PHE A 38 4.70 28.05 3.97
N GLN A 39 4.96 28.87 2.96
CA GLN A 39 5.63 30.17 3.15
C GLN A 39 4.60 31.27 3.37
N ASP A 40 5.03 32.39 3.98
CA ASP A 40 4.18 33.55 4.31
C ASP A 40 3.45 34.15 3.09
N ILE A 41 3.94 33.88 1.87
CA ILE A 41 3.37 34.33 0.60
C ILE A 41 2.50 33.29 -0.12
N GLY A 42 2.12 32.19 0.55
CA GLY A 42 1.25 31.15 -0.01
C GLY A 42 1.92 30.19 -0.99
N VAL A 43 3.25 30.18 -1.06
CA VAL A 43 4.02 29.24 -1.88
C VAL A 43 4.29 27.96 -1.07
N PHE A 44 4.06 26.81 -1.70
CA PHE A 44 4.35 25.48 -1.14
C PHE A 44 5.84 25.15 -1.22
N LYS A 45 6.41 24.61 -0.14
CA LYS A 45 7.78 24.08 -0.10
C LYS A 45 7.82 22.73 0.62
N ASN A 46 8.91 21.97 0.42
CA ASN A 46 9.15 20.69 1.07
C ASN A 46 7.97 19.70 0.92
N ASN A 47 7.48 19.56 -0.32
CA ASN A 47 6.33 18.72 -0.60
C ASN A 47 6.73 17.24 -0.50
N GLU A 48 5.97 16.49 0.28
CA GLU A 48 6.09 15.04 0.40
C GLU A 48 4.77 14.37 0.01
N GLY A 49 4.84 13.22 -0.65
CA GLY A 49 3.64 12.45 -0.95
C GLY A 49 3.08 11.83 0.32
N LEU A 50 1.78 12.01 0.56
CA LEU A 50 1.07 11.36 1.65
C LEU A 50 0.60 9.98 1.19
N TYR A 51 1.16 8.94 1.79
CA TYR A 51 0.82 7.55 1.51
C TYR A 51 0.15 6.90 2.72
N LEU A 52 -0.97 6.23 2.50
CA LEU A 52 -1.66 5.44 3.51
C LEU A 52 -1.60 3.96 3.16
N GLU A 53 -1.65 3.12 4.19
CA GLU A 53 -1.74 1.68 4.01
C GLU A 53 -3.09 1.31 3.36
N ASN A 54 -3.02 0.64 2.22
CA ASN A 54 -4.14 0.34 1.39
C ASN A 54 -4.84 -0.93 1.90
N ARG A 55 -5.64 -0.79 2.95
CA ARG A 55 -6.35 -1.88 3.63
C ARG A 55 -7.71 -2.24 3.03
N PHE A 56 -8.18 -1.52 2.01
CA PHE A 56 -9.52 -1.70 1.45
C PHE A 56 -9.50 -1.72 -0.09
N CYS A 57 -10.58 -2.22 -0.68
CA CYS A 57 -10.83 -2.11 -2.11
C CYS A 57 -11.34 -0.70 -2.44
N PRO A 58 -10.71 0.05 -3.37
CA PRO A 58 -11.14 1.41 -3.69
C PRO A 58 -12.51 1.47 -4.39
N GLN A 59 -12.99 0.34 -4.95
CA GLN A 59 -14.26 0.30 -5.67
C GLN A 59 -15.46 -0.06 -4.78
N CYS A 60 -15.31 -1.06 -3.91
CA CYS A 60 -16.43 -1.57 -3.11
C CYS A 60 -16.23 -1.46 -1.60
N GLY A 61 -15.08 -0.94 -1.13
CA GLY A 61 -14.78 -0.81 0.29
C GLY A 61 -14.50 -2.13 1.02
N ALA A 62 -14.49 -3.27 0.33
CA ALA A 62 -14.18 -4.56 0.97
C ALA A 62 -12.77 -4.54 1.61
N PRO A 63 -12.60 -5.06 2.83
CA PRO A 63 -11.31 -5.07 3.50
C PRO A 63 -10.30 -5.98 2.78
N ARG A 64 -9.02 -5.85 3.10
CA ARG A 64 -7.97 -6.78 2.68
C ARG A 64 -7.58 -7.66 3.86
N LYS A 65 -7.31 -8.93 3.57
CA LYS A 65 -6.72 -9.85 4.56
C LYS A 65 -5.22 -9.58 4.64
N VAL A 66 -4.72 -9.27 5.83
CA VAL A 66 -3.29 -9.05 6.10
C VAL A 66 -2.68 -10.35 6.59
N VAL A 67 -1.60 -10.80 5.95
CA VAL A 67 -0.89 -12.03 6.31
C VAL A 67 0.59 -11.73 6.44
N GLU A 68 1.17 -12.10 7.57
CA GLU A 68 2.61 -12.08 7.79
C GLU A 68 3.21 -13.38 7.26
N ILE A 69 4.15 -13.26 6.32
CA ILE A 69 4.86 -14.38 5.75
C ILE A 69 6.26 -14.39 6.38
N PRO A 70 6.60 -15.41 7.19
CA PRO A 70 7.96 -15.54 7.71
C PRO A 70 8.91 -15.73 6.53
N VAL A 71 10.02 -15.00 6.54
CA VAL A 71 11.06 -15.13 5.53
C VAL A 71 12.05 -16.17 6.04
N GLU A 72 11.97 -17.38 5.51
CA GLU A 72 13.00 -18.39 5.76
C GLU A 72 14.32 -17.94 5.11
N PRO A 73 15.47 -18.11 5.77
CA PRO A 73 16.76 -17.82 5.16
C PRO A 73 16.93 -18.70 3.92
N ILE A 74 17.21 -18.07 2.78
CA ILE A 74 17.58 -18.77 1.55
C ILE A 74 18.91 -19.50 1.83
N PRO A 75 19.02 -20.82 1.59
CA PRO A 75 20.23 -21.59 1.83
C PRO A 75 21.41 -21.15 0.98
#